data_AF-A0A285SRF8-F1
#
_entry.id   AF-A0A285SRF8-F1
#
_cell.length_a   1.000
_cell.length_b   1.000
_cell.length_c   1.000
_cell.angle_alpha   90.00
_cell.angle_beta   90.00
_cell.angle_gamma   90.00
#
_symmetry.space_group_name_H-M   'P 1'
#
loop_
_entity.id
_entity.type
_entity.pdbx_description
1 polymer ?
#
loop_
_entity_poly.entity_id
_entity_poly.type
_entity_poly.pdbx_seq_one_letter_code
_entity_poly.pdbx_strand_id
1 'polypeptide(L)'
;MHDPKRETLTLMLDGREVRLVPTIIEGYELEIDRRNITSFLSHSPPMLRAVAALEAHGTFGVGDLELASDRKKWVLSGGSDKPAEKK
;
A
#
# COMPACT_ATOMS: atom_id res chain seq x y z
N MET A 1 -17.31 -9.56 15.14
CA MET A 1 -15.92 -9.91 14.77
C MET A 1 -15.23 -8.60 14.46
N HIS A 2 -14.12 -8.27 15.13
CA HIS A 2 -13.34 -7.10 14.75
C HIS A 2 -12.80 -7.35 13.35
N ASP A 3 -13.30 -6.61 12.37
CA ASP A 3 -12.53 -6.36 11.16
C ASP A 3 -11.43 -5.38 11.61
N PRO A 4 -10.18 -5.83 11.80
CA PRO A 4 -9.11 -4.88 12.09
C PRO A 4 -9.02 -4.04 10.82
N LYS A 5 -9.51 -2.79 10.87
CA LYS A 5 -9.47 -1.84 9.75
C LYS A 5 -8.09 -1.94 9.12
N ARG A 6 -7.99 -2.67 8.00
CA ARG A 6 -6.73 -2.89 7.33
C ARG A 6 -6.22 -1.50 6.94
N GLU A 7 -4.99 -1.19 7.29
CA GLU A 7 -4.43 0.14 7.07
C GLU A 7 -3.84 0.22 5.65
N THR A 8 -3.95 1.39 5.02
CA THR A 8 -3.23 1.65 3.77
C THR A 8 -1.78 1.94 4.11
N LEU A 9 -0.87 1.30 3.38
CA LEU A 9 0.55 1.65 3.41
C LEU A 9 0.83 2.58 2.25
N THR A 10 1.59 3.64 2.49
CA THR A 10 1.99 4.63 1.48
C THR A 10 3.50 4.79 1.49
N LEU A 11 4.11 4.97 0.32
CA LEU A 11 5.53 5.23 0.13
C LEU A 11 5.72 6.20 -1.02
N MET A 12 6.65 7.14 -0.88
CA MET A 12 7.05 8.01 -1.99
C MET A 12 8.28 7.43 -2.68
N LEU A 13 8.17 7.13 -3.98
CA LEU A 13 9.25 6.64 -4.83
C LEU A 13 9.39 7.56 -6.04
N ASP A 14 10.59 8.07 -6.31
CA ASP A 14 10.85 9.00 -7.43
C ASP A 14 9.78 10.10 -7.61
N GLY A 15 9.34 10.71 -6.50
CA GLY A 15 8.30 11.75 -6.49
C GLY A 15 6.86 11.28 -6.74
N ARG A 16 6.62 9.97 -6.88
CA ARG A 16 5.30 9.35 -7.06
C ARG A 16 4.79 8.70 -5.79
N GLU A 17 3.47 8.75 -5.60
CA GLU A 17 2.81 8.14 -4.45
C GLU A 17 2.49 6.67 -4.78
N VAL A 18 3.15 5.74 -4.07
CA VAL A 18 2.89 4.30 -4.18
C VAL A 18 2.11 3.84 -2.95
N ARG A 19 1.01 3.11 -3.15
CA ARG A 19 0.11 2.71 -2.07
C ARG A 19 -0.23 1.24 -2.13
N LEU A 20 -0.32 0.59 -0.97
CA LEU A 20 -0.98 -0.70 -0.80
C LEU A 20 -2.30 -0.47 -0.07
N VAL A 21 -3.38 -0.46 -0.84
CA VAL A 21 -4.72 -0.13 -0.37
C VAL A 21 -5.49 -1.44 -0.11
N PRO A 22 -5.98 -1.68 1.10
CA PRO A 22 -6.84 -2.84 1.36
C PRO A 22 -8.14 -2.74 0.56
N THR A 23 -8.57 -3.86 0.01
CA THR A 23 -9.83 -3.97 -0.73
C THR A 23 -10.98 -4.44 0.16
N ILE A 24 -12.22 -4.28 -0.32
CA ILE A 24 -13.42 -4.80 0.36
C ILE A 24 -13.39 -6.32 0.45
N ILE A 25 -12.82 -6.98 -0.57
CA ILE A 25 -12.52 -8.41 -0.52
C ILE A 25 -11.19 -8.65 0.22
N GLU A 26 -10.86 -9.91 0.47
CA GLU A 26 -9.64 -10.28 1.17
C GLU A 26 -8.38 -10.06 0.31
N GLY A 27 -7.95 -8.80 0.15
CA GLY A 27 -6.77 -8.47 -0.62
C GLY A 27 -6.30 -7.03 -0.50
N TYR A 28 -5.29 -6.70 -1.28
CA TYR A 28 -4.66 -5.39 -1.40
C TYR A 28 -4.50 -4.99 -2.86
N GLU A 29 -4.68 -3.73 -3.17
CA GLU A 29 -4.37 -3.10 -4.46
C GLU A 29 -3.05 -2.35 -4.35
N LEU A 30 -2.19 -2.54 -5.34
CA LEU A 30 -1.03 -1.69 -5.55
C LEU A 30 -1.44 -0.54 -6.45
N GLU A 31 -1.35 0.67 -5.92
CA GLU A 31 -1.59 1.90 -6.67
C GLU A 31 -0.31 2.68 -6.87
N ILE A 32 -0.19 3.34 -8.03
CA ILE A 32 0.77 4.42 -8.28
C ILE A 32 -0.05 5.66 -8.67
N ASP A 33 0.18 6.78 -7.99
CA ASP A 33 -0.55 8.04 -8.22
C ASP A 33 -2.08 7.82 -8.21
N ARG A 34 -2.56 6.99 -7.27
CA ARG A 34 -3.97 6.58 -7.08
C ARG A 34 -4.60 5.81 -8.24
N ARG A 35 -3.78 5.25 -9.14
CA ARG A 35 -4.23 4.32 -10.17
C ARG A 35 -3.82 2.92 -9.80
N ASN A 36 -4.79 2.02 -9.73
CA ASN A 36 -4.54 0.60 -9.55
C ASN A 36 -3.68 0.07 -10.71
N ILE A 37 -2.58 -0.59 -10.35
CA ILE A 37 -1.67 -1.29 -11.27
C ILE A 37 -1.91 -2.80 -11.21
N THR A 38 -2.10 -3.34 -10.00
CA THR A 38 -2.41 -4.75 -9.80
C THR A 38 -3.08 -4.99 -8.44
N SER A 39 -3.68 -6.17 -8.28
CA SER A 39 -4.37 -6.60 -7.06
C SER A 39 -3.82 -7.94 -6.57
N PHE A 40 -3.79 -8.11 -5.25
CA PHE A 40 -3.29 -9.30 -4.59
C PHE A 40 -4.34 -9.86 -3.64
N LEU A 41 -4.66 -11.15 -3.76
CA LEU A 41 -5.39 -11.88 -2.72
C LEU A 41 -4.42 -12.13 -1.55
N SER A 42 -4.71 -11.53 -0.39
CA SER A 42 -3.82 -11.53 0.78
C SER A 42 -4.51 -10.96 2.01
N HIS A 43 -4.36 -11.63 3.15
CA HIS A 43 -4.78 -11.10 4.46
C HIS A 43 -3.85 -9.99 4.99
N SER A 44 -2.57 -9.99 4.61
CA SER A 44 -1.57 -9.01 5.04
C SER A 44 -0.98 -8.24 3.86
N PRO A 45 -0.41 -7.03 4.08
CA PRO A 45 0.17 -6.24 2.99
C PRO A 45 1.29 -7.00 2.28
N PRO A 46 1.16 -7.28 0.96
CA PRO A 46 2.03 -8.20 0.25
C PRO A 46 3.29 -7.50 -0.30
N MET A 47 4.11 -6.93 0.58
CA MET A 47 5.25 -6.05 0.24
C MET A 47 6.17 -6.59 -0.85
N LEU A 48 6.65 -7.84 -0.71
CA LEU A 48 7.57 -8.43 -1.68
C LEU A 48 6.93 -8.63 -3.06
N ARG A 49 5.63 -8.98 -3.08
CA ARG A 49 4.88 -9.08 -4.35
C ARG A 49 4.64 -7.71 -4.96
N ALA A 50 4.44 -6.68 -4.14
CA ALA A 50 4.36 -5.30 -4.59
C ALA A 50 5.67 -4.84 -5.25
N VAL A 51 6.83 -5.12 -4.62
CA VAL A 51 8.15 -4.81 -5.20
C VAL A 51 8.34 -5.51 -6.55
N ALA A 52 8.04 -6.79 -6.64
CA ALA A 52 8.12 -7.53 -7.91
C ALA A 52 7.18 -6.95 -8.99
N ALA A 53 5.99 -6.48 -8.60
CA ALA A 53 5.08 -5.81 -9.52
C ALA A 53 5.61 -4.45 -9.98
N LEU A 54 6.22 -3.66 -9.08
CA LEU A 54 6.87 -2.39 -9.41
C LEU A 54 8.06 -2.58 -10.36
N GLU A 55 8.86 -3.62 -10.12
CA GLU A 55 9.97 -4.02 -10.99
C GLU A 55 9.47 -4.43 -12.38
N ALA A 56 8.46 -5.30 -12.44
CA ALA A 56 7.85 -5.74 -13.71
C ALA A 56 7.16 -4.61 -14.47
N HIS A 57 6.62 -3.62 -13.77
CA HIS A 57 6.04 -2.41 -14.37
C HIS A 57 7.10 -1.47 -14.96
N GLY A 58 8.36 -1.58 -14.52
CA GLY A 58 9.51 -0.87 -15.10
C GLY A 58 9.53 0.65 -14.88
N THR A 59 8.78 1.15 -13.89
CA THR A 59 8.70 2.59 -13.60
C THR A 59 9.77 3.10 -12.64
N PHE A 60 10.33 2.21 -11.82
CA PHE A 60 11.22 2.58 -10.72
C PHE A 60 12.61 1.97 -10.88
N GLY A 61 13.63 2.69 -10.42
CA GLY A 61 15.01 2.20 -10.43
C GLY A 61 15.31 1.22 -9.28
N VAL A 62 16.47 0.58 -9.32
CA VAL A 62 16.89 -0.40 -8.29
C VAL A 62 16.84 0.19 -6.88
N GLY A 63 17.30 1.44 -6.69
CA GLY A 63 17.28 2.10 -5.37
C GLY A 63 15.87 2.34 -4.82
N ASP A 64 14.90 2.62 -5.69
CA ASP A 64 13.49 2.76 -5.28
C ASP A 64 12.89 1.40 -4.91
N LEU A 65 13.24 0.34 -5.63
CA LEU A 65 12.80 -1.04 -5.33
C LEU A 65 13.39 -1.54 -3.99
N GLU A 66 14.65 -1.22 -3.71
CA GLU A 66 15.28 -1.48 -2.42
C GLU A 66 14.51 -0.75 -1.30
N LEU A 67 14.18 0.53 -1.50
CA LEU A 67 13.39 1.30 -0.53
C LEU A 67 11.99 0.69 -0.32
N ALA A 68 11.34 0.25 -1.39
CA ALA A 68 10.04 -0.39 -1.35
C ALA A 68 10.05 -1.75 -0.62
N SER A 69 11.19 -2.44 -0.60
CA SER A 69 11.35 -3.72 0.11
C SER A 69 11.44 -3.57 1.64
N ASP A 70 11.83 -2.39 2.14
CA ASP A 70 11.94 -2.14 3.58
C ASP A 70 10.61 -1.67 4.18
N ARG A 71 9.97 -2.55 4.95
CA ARG A 71 8.70 -2.27 5.65
C ARG A 71 8.75 -1.00 6.51
N LYS A 72 9.90 -0.62 7.08
CA LYS A 72 10.02 0.57 7.93
C LYS A 72 9.94 1.88 7.15
N LYS A 73 10.05 1.83 5.82
CA LYS A 73 9.96 3.01 4.93
C LYS A 73 8.53 3.35 4.57
N TRP A 74 7.63 2.38 4.66
CA TRP A 74 6.21 2.58 4.38
C TRP A 74 5.54 3.28 5.56
N VAL A 75 4.80 4.33 5.24
CA VAL A 75 4.02 5.11 6.20
C VAL A 75 2.59 4.58 6.22
N LEU A 76 2.09 4.28 7.41
CA LEU A 76 0.68 3.93 7.61
C LEU A 76 -0.17 5.19 7.40
N SER A 77 -1.02 5.16 6.40
CA SER A 77 -1.97 6.22 6.08
C SER A 77 -3.37 5.65 6.27
N GLY A 78 -3.91 5.71 7.49
CA GLY A 78 -5.17 5.01 7.75
C GLY A 78 -5.68 5.02 9.18
N GLY A 79 -5.50 6.11 9.92
CA GLY A 79 -6.24 6.33 11.17
C GLY A 79 -7.64 6.86 10.87
N SER A 80 -8.67 6.26 11.45
CA SER A 80 -10.03 6.80 11.39
C SER A 80 -10.14 8.10 12.19
N ASP A 81 -10.03 9.24 11.53
CA ASP A 81 -10.54 10.50 12.08
C ASP A 81 -11.99 10.68 11.61
N LYS A 82 -12.90 10.11 12.39
CA LYS A 82 -14.16 10.80 12.69
C LYS A 82 -14.19 10.97 14.20
N PRO A 83 -14.21 12.20 14.75
CA PRO A 83 -14.67 12.37 16.11
C PRO A 83 -16.11 11.85 16.14
N ALA A 84 -16.38 10.89 17.02
CA ALA A 84 -17.76 10.62 17.39
C ALA A 84 -18.28 11.91 18.03
N GLU A 85 -19.14 12.64 17.32
CA GLU A 85 -20.06 13.59 17.95
C GLU A 85 -20.82 12.81 19.04
N LYS A 86 -20.35 12.96 20.29
CA LYS A 86 -21.17 12.62 21.44
C LYS A 86 -22.28 13.67 21.51
N LYS A 87 -23.50 13.22 21.25
CA LYS A 87 -24.73 13.90 21.64
C LYS A 87 -24.79 14.11 23.15
#